data_AF-A0A2A7WMW7-F1
#
_entry.id   AF-A0A2A7WMW7-F1
#
_cell.length_a   1.000
_cell.length_b   1.000
_cell.length_c   1.000
_cell.angle_alpha   90.00
_cell.angle_beta   90.00
_cell.angle_gamma   90.00
#
_symmetry.space_group_name_H-M   'P 1'
#
loop_
_entity.id
_entity.type
_entity.pdbx_description
1 polymer ?
#
loop_
_entity_poly.entity_id
_entity_poly.type
_entity_poly.pdbx_seq_one_letter_code
_entity_poly.pdbx_strand_id
1 'polypeptide(L)'
;MLQKLLASFFILTQSVELPDSLTVIQQGHPIAVVNRTDFTIALPGTPMINDKKFNEFIEKLDQQIYRKPINASINDAGRIVPGQVGYRLYRKEFKDKFTTYFYGKGPSQIEVPELDIYPKVDSELLAHIKIQQIGQYVTYFNANNTSRVHNISLAAKAIDNYVVFPNEVFSFNKVVGERSGAKGYKRAPIIVRGELSEGVGGGICQVSSTLFNAVDRAGLKIIERYSHSRRVPYVPAGRDATVSWYGPDFRFQNKYNQPILIRAKRYGASMIVTLHSSDVINYEMKNVPIAPKRLPEEINTEEDRHHSNPSRKGKIVPPHNLVGD
;
A
#
# COMPACT_ATOMS: atom_id res chain seq x y z
N MET A 1 56.65 35.82 -70.16
CA MET A 1 55.18 36.01 -70.13
C MET A 1 54.56 34.70 -69.61
N LEU A 2 54.03 34.79 -68.38
CA LEU A 2 53.29 33.85 -67.54
C LEU A 2 52.91 32.43 -68.05
N GLN A 3 53.35 31.42 -67.29
CA GLN A 3 52.89 30.03 -67.28
C GLN A 3 51.60 29.92 -66.42
N LYS A 4 50.55 29.29 -66.94
CA LYS A 4 49.29 29.04 -66.22
C LYS A 4 49.44 27.83 -65.28
N LEU A 5 49.10 28.00 -64.01
CA LEU A 5 48.91 26.92 -63.03
C LEU A 5 47.40 26.75 -62.78
N LEU A 6 46.84 25.60 -63.17
CA LEU A 6 45.51 25.15 -62.76
C LEU A 6 45.61 24.56 -61.35
N ALA A 7 44.90 25.15 -60.39
CA ALA A 7 44.67 24.54 -59.08
C ALA A 7 43.36 23.74 -59.12
N SER A 8 43.49 22.42 -59.04
CA SER A 8 42.37 21.48 -58.85
C SER A 8 41.96 21.49 -57.38
N PHE A 9 40.75 21.95 -57.08
CA PHE A 9 40.17 21.93 -55.74
C PHE A 9 39.54 20.55 -55.49
N PHE A 10 40.23 19.67 -54.76
CA PHE A 10 39.67 18.42 -54.27
C PHE A 10 38.72 18.73 -53.12
N ILE A 11 37.41 18.73 -53.37
CA ILE A 11 36.40 18.76 -52.32
C ILE A 11 36.33 17.35 -51.73
N LEU A 12 36.94 17.16 -50.56
CA LEU A 12 36.70 16.00 -49.70
C LEU A 12 35.23 16.06 -49.24
N THR A 13 34.37 15.27 -49.87
CA THR A 13 33.05 14.97 -49.33
C THR A 13 33.25 14.09 -48.09
N GLN A 14 33.28 14.71 -46.90
CA GLN A 14 33.03 13.94 -45.68
C GLN A 14 31.58 13.47 -45.75
N SER A 15 31.39 12.17 -45.98
CA SER A 15 30.10 11.52 -45.77
C SER A 15 29.74 11.71 -44.31
N VAL A 16 28.79 12.59 -44.02
CA VAL A 16 28.12 12.60 -42.72
C VAL A 16 27.41 11.25 -42.62
N GLU A 17 27.99 10.30 -41.90
CA GLU A 17 27.29 9.06 -41.53
C GLU A 17 26.08 9.51 -40.70
N LEU A 18 24.90 9.52 -41.35
CA LEU A 18 23.66 9.75 -40.64
C LEU A 18 23.55 8.66 -39.57
N PRO A 19 23.34 9.03 -38.29
CA PRO A 19 23.30 8.05 -37.22
C PRO A 19 22.21 7.01 -37.53
N ASP A 20 22.59 5.74 -37.51
CA ASP A 20 21.71 4.62 -37.75
C ASP A 20 20.96 4.27 -36.46
N SER A 21 20.24 5.27 -35.95
CA SER A 21 19.67 5.29 -34.62
C SER A 21 18.15 5.25 -34.65
N LEU A 22 17.60 4.61 -33.62
CA LEU A 22 16.19 4.66 -33.30
C LEU A 22 16.01 5.63 -32.15
N THR A 23 15.20 6.65 -32.38
CA THR A 23 14.70 7.53 -31.30
C THR A 23 13.32 7.02 -30.88
N VAL A 24 13.19 6.64 -29.62
CA VAL A 24 11.88 6.38 -29.00
C VAL A 24 11.37 7.68 -28.42
N ILE A 25 10.18 8.08 -28.82
CA ILE A 25 9.51 9.30 -28.38
C ILE A 25 8.25 8.95 -27.57
N GLN A 26 7.93 9.80 -26.59
CA GLN A 26 6.69 9.76 -25.82
C GLN A 26 6.12 11.17 -25.78
N GLN A 27 4.89 11.35 -26.25
CA GLN A 27 4.24 12.66 -26.34
C GLN A 27 5.14 13.69 -27.06
N GLY A 28 5.78 13.26 -28.15
CA GLY A 28 6.68 14.09 -28.95
C GLY A 28 8.06 14.37 -28.35
N HIS A 29 8.38 13.85 -27.17
CA HIS A 29 9.68 14.05 -26.52
C HIS A 29 10.54 12.78 -26.58
N PRO A 30 11.84 12.87 -26.93
CA PRO A 30 12.75 11.72 -26.89
C PRO A 30 12.90 11.16 -25.47
N ILE A 31 12.67 9.86 -25.31
CA ILE A 31 12.83 9.15 -24.04
C ILE A 31 13.95 8.10 -24.07
N ALA A 32 14.36 7.67 -25.26
CA ALA A 32 15.52 6.83 -25.48
C ALA A 32 16.07 7.02 -26.90
N VAL A 33 17.38 6.87 -27.06
CA VAL A 33 18.06 6.78 -28.36
C VAL A 33 18.97 5.58 -28.33
N VAL A 34 18.85 4.70 -29.32
CA VAL A 34 19.62 3.46 -29.40
C VAL A 34 20.08 3.20 -30.82
N ASN A 35 21.21 2.51 -31.00
CA ASN A 35 21.73 2.22 -32.34
C ASN A 35 21.41 0.79 -32.76
N ARG A 36 21.27 0.55 -34.06
CA ARG A 36 21.00 -0.80 -34.60
C ARG A 36 22.08 -1.80 -34.17
N THR A 37 23.34 -1.37 -34.22
CA THR A 37 24.53 -2.15 -33.84
C THR A 37 24.50 -2.61 -32.38
N ASP A 38 23.86 -1.87 -31.48
CA ASP A 38 23.74 -2.24 -30.07
C ASP A 38 22.99 -3.56 -29.91
N PHE A 39 22.06 -3.87 -30.83
CA PHE A 39 21.21 -5.05 -30.80
C PHE A 39 21.56 -6.09 -31.86
N THR A 40 22.69 -5.99 -32.55
CA THR A 40 23.07 -6.97 -33.58
C THR A 40 23.85 -8.13 -32.95
N ILE A 41 23.56 -9.37 -33.37
CA ILE A 41 24.42 -10.52 -33.11
C ILE A 41 25.56 -10.53 -34.13
N ALA A 42 26.82 -10.57 -33.66
CA ALA A 42 28.00 -10.63 -34.50
C ALA A 42 28.21 -12.06 -35.04
N LEU A 43 27.50 -12.40 -36.12
CA LEU A 43 27.66 -13.66 -36.86
C LEU A 43 27.78 -13.37 -38.38
N PRO A 44 28.52 -14.19 -39.14
CA PRO A 44 28.53 -14.11 -40.59
C PRO A 44 27.13 -14.35 -41.17
N GLY A 45 26.69 -13.51 -42.10
CA GLY A 45 25.40 -13.65 -42.78
C GLY A 45 24.45 -12.48 -42.51
N THR A 46 23.15 -12.77 -42.45
CA THR A 46 22.12 -11.74 -42.24
C THR A 46 22.13 -11.28 -40.77
N PRO A 47 22.18 -9.98 -40.47
CA PRO A 47 22.11 -9.48 -39.10
C PRO A 47 20.86 -9.98 -38.40
N MET A 48 21.01 -10.48 -37.16
CA MET A 48 19.90 -10.91 -36.33
C MET A 48 19.81 -10.05 -35.07
N ILE A 49 18.59 -9.83 -34.60
CA ILE A 49 18.32 -9.13 -33.34
C ILE A 49 18.85 -9.98 -32.18
N ASN A 50 19.63 -9.37 -31.31
CA ASN A 50 20.05 -9.92 -30.04
C ASN A 50 18.87 -9.82 -29.06
N ASP A 51 18.08 -10.89 -28.98
CA ASP A 51 16.88 -10.95 -28.14
C ASP A 51 17.17 -10.62 -26.67
N LYS A 52 18.35 -10.99 -26.14
CA LYS A 52 18.71 -10.67 -24.76
C LYS A 52 18.80 -9.15 -24.56
N LYS A 53 19.60 -8.48 -25.39
CA LYS A 53 19.77 -7.01 -25.31
C LYS A 53 18.46 -6.29 -25.60
N PHE A 54 17.68 -6.77 -26.56
CA PHE A 54 16.36 -6.23 -26.86
C PHE A 54 15.43 -6.33 -25.66
N ASN A 55 15.34 -7.50 -25.02
CA ASN A 55 14.51 -7.69 -23.83
C ASN A 55 14.96 -6.81 -22.66
N GLU A 56 16.27 -6.65 -22.43
CA GLU A 56 16.81 -5.74 -21.41
C GLU A 56 16.41 -4.27 -21.69
N PHE A 57 16.44 -3.85 -22.95
CA PHE A 57 15.99 -2.53 -23.37
C PHE A 57 14.49 -2.35 -23.16
N ILE A 58 13.68 -3.34 -23.56
CA ILE A 58 12.22 -3.34 -23.37
C ILE A 58 11.84 -3.26 -21.89
N GLU A 59 12.52 -3.99 -21.01
CA GLU A 59 12.25 -3.92 -19.57
C GLU A 59 12.56 -2.53 -19.00
N LYS A 60 13.70 -1.94 -19.38
CA LYS A 60 14.06 -0.57 -18.95
C LYS A 60 13.05 0.45 -19.46
N LEU A 61 12.66 0.33 -20.73
CA LEU A 61 11.67 1.21 -21.35
C LEU A 61 10.31 1.08 -20.67
N ASP A 62 9.83 -0.15 -20.45
CA ASP A 62 8.58 -0.42 -19.74
C ASP A 62 8.60 0.17 -18.32
N GLN A 63 9.69 0.01 -17.57
CA GLN A 63 9.84 0.62 -16.24
C GLN A 63 9.82 2.15 -16.26
N GLN A 64 10.44 2.77 -17.27
CA GLN A 64 10.49 4.23 -17.41
C GLN A 64 9.11 4.81 -17.73
N ILE A 65 8.36 4.16 -18.62
CA ILE A 65 7.05 4.66 -19.05
C ILE A 65 5.91 4.22 -18.13
N TYR A 66 6.08 3.12 -17.37
CA TYR A 66 5.02 2.55 -16.55
C TYR A 66 4.41 3.60 -15.62
N ARG A 67 3.08 3.71 -15.72
CA ARG A 67 2.25 4.43 -14.77
C ARG A 67 1.22 3.47 -14.20
N LYS A 68 1.27 3.30 -12.88
CA LYS A 68 0.29 2.50 -12.16
C LYS A 68 -1.09 3.18 -12.22
N PRO A 69 -2.19 2.46 -12.50
CA PRO A 69 -3.52 3.04 -12.39
C PRO A 69 -3.84 3.48 -10.96
N ILE A 70 -4.66 4.50 -10.85
CA ILE A 70 -5.17 5.03 -9.58
C ILE A 70 -6.65 4.67 -9.48
N ASN A 71 -7.01 3.91 -8.45
CA ASN A 71 -8.41 3.58 -8.19
C ASN A 71 -9.25 4.84 -7.92
N ALA A 72 -10.51 4.79 -8.32
CA ALA A 72 -11.50 5.75 -7.84
C ALA A 72 -11.61 5.69 -6.31
N SER A 73 -12.06 6.78 -5.70
CA SER A 73 -12.19 6.88 -4.25
C SER A 73 -13.38 7.75 -3.84
N ILE A 74 -13.79 7.68 -2.59
CA ILE A 74 -14.77 8.57 -1.97
C ILE A 74 -14.04 9.52 -1.04
N ASN A 75 -14.22 10.83 -1.28
CA ASN A 75 -13.60 11.89 -0.50
C ASN A 75 -14.36 12.15 0.82
N ASP A 76 -13.90 13.14 1.59
CA ASP A 76 -14.48 13.43 2.90
C ASP A 76 -15.93 13.94 2.86
N ALA A 77 -16.32 14.59 1.76
CA ALA A 77 -17.69 15.02 1.49
C ALA A 77 -18.61 13.89 0.96
N GLY A 78 -18.11 12.66 0.85
CA GLY A 78 -18.90 11.52 0.36
C GLY A 78 -19.06 11.47 -1.17
N ARG A 79 -18.32 12.31 -1.91
CA ARG A 79 -18.35 12.35 -3.38
C ARG A 79 -17.32 11.38 -3.95
N ILE A 80 -17.70 10.71 -5.05
CA ILE A 80 -16.79 9.86 -5.82
C ILE A 80 -15.81 10.76 -6.58
N VAL A 81 -14.53 10.47 -6.43
CA VAL A 81 -13.42 11.03 -7.19
C VAL A 81 -13.01 9.96 -8.20
N PRO A 82 -13.09 10.24 -9.51
CA PRO A 82 -12.71 9.30 -10.54
C PRO A 82 -11.28 8.81 -10.40
N GLY A 83 -11.07 7.54 -10.78
CA GLY A 83 -9.74 6.96 -10.91
C GLY A 83 -8.99 7.54 -12.11
N GLN A 84 -7.73 7.14 -12.25
CA GLN A 84 -6.89 7.47 -13.38
C GLN A 84 -6.41 6.18 -14.04
N VAL A 85 -6.55 6.12 -15.37
CA VAL A 85 -6.02 5.04 -16.19
C VAL A 85 -4.49 5.08 -16.10
N GLY A 86 -3.89 3.94 -15.81
CA GLY A 86 -2.46 3.74 -15.91
C GLY A 86 -2.09 3.25 -17.30
N TYR A 87 -0.80 3.11 -17.57
CA TYR A 87 -0.33 2.61 -18.85
C TYR A 87 1.03 1.95 -18.70
N ARG A 88 1.35 1.08 -19.66
CA ARG A 88 2.65 0.40 -19.76
C ARG A 88 3.04 0.21 -21.22
N LEU A 89 4.22 -0.33 -21.48
CA LEU A 89 4.67 -0.58 -22.84
C LEU A 89 3.84 -1.67 -23.50
N TYR A 90 3.27 -1.36 -24.66
CA TYR A 90 2.69 -2.38 -25.51
C TYR A 90 3.79 -3.12 -26.26
N ARG A 91 4.40 -4.10 -25.56
CA ARG A 91 5.61 -4.80 -26.01
C ARG A 91 5.51 -5.42 -27.39
N LYS A 92 4.34 -5.97 -27.74
CA LYS A 92 4.12 -6.60 -29.06
C LYS A 92 4.24 -5.57 -30.19
N GLU A 93 3.47 -4.49 -30.12
CA GLU A 93 3.52 -3.44 -31.14
C GLU A 93 4.89 -2.76 -31.20
N PHE A 94 5.52 -2.55 -30.05
CA PHE A 94 6.89 -2.00 -30.03
C PHE A 94 7.87 -2.94 -30.74
N LYS A 95 7.79 -4.26 -30.50
CA LYS A 95 8.65 -5.25 -31.17
C LYS A 95 8.46 -5.20 -32.68
N ASP A 96 7.23 -5.14 -33.18
CA ASP A 96 6.94 -5.09 -34.61
C ASP A 96 7.55 -3.84 -35.26
N LYS A 97 7.40 -2.67 -34.61
CA LYS A 97 8.01 -1.40 -35.06
C LYS A 97 9.54 -1.45 -34.98
N PHE A 98 10.09 -2.00 -33.90
CA PHE A 98 11.54 -2.16 -33.72
C PHE A 98 12.14 -3.08 -34.78
N THR A 99 11.50 -4.21 -35.09
CA THR A 99 11.92 -5.13 -36.14
C THR A 99 11.91 -4.45 -37.51
N THR A 100 10.90 -3.62 -37.79
CA THR A 100 10.85 -2.80 -39.02
C THR A 100 12.03 -1.84 -39.10
N TYR A 101 12.36 -1.15 -37.99
CA TYR A 101 13.56 -0.32 -37.90
C TYR A 101 14.85 -1.14 -38.07
N PHE A 102 14.94 -2.31 -37.43
CA PHE A 102 16.15 -3.13 -37.42
C PHE A 102 16.52 -3.66 -38.80
N TYR A 103 15.53 -4.09 -39.60
CA TYR A 103 15.75 -4.56 -40.97
C TYR A 103 15.57 -3.46 -42.04
N GLY A 104 15.23 -2.25 -41.63
CA GLY A 104 15.11 -1.07 -42.48
C GLY A 104 16.45 -0.41 -42.79
N LYS A 105 16.39 0.84 -43.28
CA LYS A 105 17.57 1.66 -43.59
C LYS A 105 17.46 3.03 -42.94
N GLY A 106 18.58 3.51 -42.42
CA GLY A 106 18.70 4.85 -41.83
C GLY A 106 18.01 4.99 -40.46
N PRO A 107 18.01 6.22 -39.91
CA PRO A 107 17.39 6.51 -38.63
C PRO A 107 15.87 6.37 -38.69
N SER A 108 15.26 6.02 -37.56
CA SER A 108 13.81 5.96 -37.39
C SER A 108 13.38 6.58 -36.08
N GLN A 109 12.10 6.95 -36.02
CA GLN A 109 11.44 7.36 -34.79
C GLN A 109 10.27 6.41 -34.50
N ILE A 110 10.07 6.06 -33.23
CA ILE A 110 8.92 5.28 -32.77
C ILE A 110 8.25 6.06 -31.65
N GLU A 111 6.99 6.47 -31.86
CA GLU A 111 6.10 6.80 -30.75
C GLU A 111 5.83 5.52 -29.95
N VAL A 112 6.18 5.58 -28.67
CA VAL A 112 6.08 4.44 -27.77
C VAL A 112 4.63 3.98 -27.71
N PRO A 113 4.31 2.74 -28.12
CA PRO A 113 2.95 2.26 -28.06
C PRO A 113 2.62 1.91 -26.62
N GLU A 114 1.58 2.53 -26.10
CA GLU A 114 1.12 2.36 -24.72
C GLU A 114 -0.06 1.39 -24.67
N LEU A 115 -0.10 0.57 -23.63
CA LEU A 115 -1.22 -0.29 -23.30
C LEU A 115 -1.88 0.23 -22.03
N ASP A 116 -3.14 0.63 -22.14
CA ASP A 116 -3.95 1.09 -21.02
C ASP A 116 -4.11 0.00 -19.95
N ILE A 117 -4.01 0.43 -18.69
CA ILE A 117 -4.29 -0.36 -17.51
C ILE A 117 -5.40 0.33 -16.75
N TYR A 118 -6.59 -0.25 -16.78
CA TYR A 118 -7.74 0.29 -16.07
C TYR A 118 -7.63 0.05 -14.55
N PRO A 119 -8.11 0.98 -13.71
CA PRO A 119 -8.13 0.79 -12.26
C PRO A 119 -9.01 -0.40 -11.88
N LYS A 120 -8.56 -1.18 -10.88
CA LYS A 120 -9.34 -2.30 -10.34
C LYS A 120 -10.68 -1.83 -9.75
N VAL A 121 -10.71 -0.60 -9.25
CA VAL A 121 -11.90 0.05 -8.69
C VAL A 121 -12.14 1.35 -9.43
N ASP A 122 -13.23 1.42 -10.17
CA ASP A 122 -13.67 2.61 -10.90
C ASP A 122 -14.86 3.30 -10.22
N SER A 123 -15.34 4.38 -10.84
CA SER A 123 -16.43 5.20 -10.29
C SER A 123 -17.77 4.47 -10.30
N GLU A 124 -18.01 3.63 -11.31
CA GLU A 124 -19.25 2.87 -11.46
C GLU A 124 -19.35 1.83 -10.34
N LEU A 125 -18.29 1.04 -10.14
CA LEU A 125 -18.22 0.08 -9.06
C LEU A 125 -18.49 0.75 -7.70
N LEU A 126 -17.83 1.89 -7.41
CA LEU A 126 -18.05 2.62 -6.17
C LEU A 126 -19.48 3.15 -6.03
N ALA A 127 -20.12 3.55 -7.12
CA ALA A 127 -21.52 3.99 -7.09
C ALA A 127 -22.46 2.85 -6.67
N HIS A 128 -22.17 1.61 -7.10
CA HIS A 128 -22.94 0.43 -6.69
C HIS A 128 -22.65 -0.02 -5.27
N ILE A 129 -21.37 -0.10 -4.85
CA ILE A 129 -21.03 -0.72 -3.56
C ILE A 129 -21.09 0.23 -2.35
N LYS A 130 -21.38 1.51 -2.56
CA LYS A 130 -21.53 2.48 -1.46
C LYS A 130 -22.95 2.55 -0.88
N ILE A 131 -23.89 1.78 -1.43
CA ILE A 131 -25.34 1.94 -1.20
C ILE A 131 -25.76 1.31 0.13
N GLN A 132 -25.45 0.04 0.33
CA GLN A 132 -25.95 -0.74 1.46
C GLN A 132 -24.89 -0.87 2.54
N GLN A 133 -25.14 -0.32 3.74
CA GLN A 133 -24.29 -0.55 4.90
C GLN A 133 -24.55 -1.96 5.47
N ILE A 134 -23.51 -2.80 5.50
CA ILE A 134 -23.58 -4.19 5.96
C ILE A 134 -22.92 -4.40 7.33
N GLY A 135 -22.13 -3.44 7.80
CA GLY A 135 -21.46 -3.52 9.09
C GLY A 135 -20.98 -2.15 9.57
N GLN A 136 -20.95 -1.97 10.89
CA GLN A 136 -20.44 -0.77 11.52
C GLN A 136 -19.90 -1.08 12.91
N TYR A 137 -18.79 -0.43 13.27
CA TYR A 137 -18.31 -0.42 14.63
C TYR A 137 -17.59 0.88 14.97
N VAL A 138 -17.71 1.30 16.23
CA VAL A 138 -17.15 2.55 16.75
C VAL A 138 -16.39 2.23 18.03
N THR A 139 -15.17 2.75 18.14
CA THR A 139 -14.41 2.75 19.39
C THR A 139 -13.98 4.18 19.74
N TYR A 140 -13.67 4.40 21.02
CA TYR A 140 -13.35 5.73 21.56
C TYR A 140 -11.92 5.77 22.12
N PHE A 141 -11.33 6.96 22.18
CA PHE A 141 -9.98 7.18 22.69
C PHE A 141 -9.81 8.59 23.26
N ASN A 142 -8.79 8.80 24.10
CA ASN A 142 -8.46 10.14 24.61
C ASN A 142 -7.93 11.03 23.47
N ALA A 143 -8.61 12.15 23.20
CA ALA A 143 -8.20 13.09 22.16
C ALA A 143 -6.96 13.92 22.56
N ASN A 144 -6.63 14.01 23.85
CA ASN A 144 -5.47 14.76 24.35
C ASN A 144 -4.14 14.07 24.02
N ASN A 145 -4.16 12.76 23.75
CA ASN A 145 -2.99 12.01 23.31
C ASN A 145 -2.75 12.19 21.81
N THR A 146 -2.23 13.36 21.44
CA THR A 146 -2.08 13.79 20.04
C THR A 146 -1.27 12.82 19.18
N SER A 147 -0.24 12.16 19.75
CA SER A 147 0.55 11.14 19.05
C SER A 147 -0.28 9.88 18.72
N ARG A 148 -1.06 9.39 19.68
CA ARG A 148 -1.97 8.26 19.47
C ARG A 148 -3.07 8.58 18.47
N VAL A 149 -3.65 9.78 18.56
CA VAL A 149 -4.66 10.28 17.60
C VAL A 149 -4.09 10.34 16.19
N HIS A 150 -2.86 10.82 16.05
CA HIS A 150 -2.16 10.87 14.76
C HIS A 150 -1.98 9.47 14.16
N ASN A 151 -1.47 8.52 14.94
CA ASN A 151 -1.28 7.13 14.51
C ASN A 151 -2.59 6.46 14.09
N ILE A 152 -3.67 6.64 14.86
CA ILE A 152 -5.00 6.14 14.53
C ILE A 152 -5.48 6.74 13.21
N SER A 153 -5.29 8.05 13.01
CA SER A 153 -5.69 8.74 11.79
C SER A 153 -4.93 8.22 10.55
N LEU A 154 -3.62 7.98 10.69
CA LEU A 154 -2.81 7.40 9.61
C LEU A 154 -3.27 5.99 9.23
N ALA A 155 -3.48 5.11 10.21
CA ALA A 155 -3.95 3.76 9.95
C ALA A 155 -5.39 3.70 9.42
N ALA A 156 -6.27 4.57 9.92
CA ALA A 156 -7.62 4.71 9.39
C ALA A 156 -7.59 5.12 7.91
N LYS A 157 -6.78 6.12 7.56
CA LYS A 157 -6.60 6.57 6.17
C LYS A 157 -6.06 5.46 5.27
N ALA A 158 -5.19 4.59 5.78
CA ALA A 158 -4.62 3.49 5.00
C ALA A 158 -5.66 2.42 4.60
N ILE A 159 -6.67 2.18 5.43
CA ILE A 159 -7.74 1.19 5.15
C ILE A 159 -9.02 1.82 4.57
N ASP A 160 -9.17 3.14 4.63
CA ASP A 160 -10.28 3.86 4.02
C ASP A 160 -10.24 3.73 2.49
N ASN A 161 -11.40 3.60 1.85
CA ASN A 161 -11.55 3.31 0.41
C ASN A 161 -11.06 1.92 -0.04
N TYR A 162 -10.64 1.03 0.86
CA TYR A 162 -10.22 -0.29 0.45
C TYR A 162 -11.43 -1.13 0.00
N VAL A 163 -11.33 -1.75 -1.17
CA VAL A 163 -12.37 -2.65 -1.71
C VAL A 163 -11.87 -4.09 -1.66
N VAL A 164 -12.64 -4.97 -1.01
CA VAL A 164 -12.38 -6.41 -0.92
C VAL A 164 -13.31 -7.14 -1.87
N PHE A 165 -12.80 -7.70 -2.96
CA PHE A 165 -13.60 -8.40 -3.96
C PHE A 165 -14.04 -9.79 -3.48
N PRO A 166 -15.08 -10.39 -4.08
CA PRO A 166 -15.46 -11.78 -3.78
C PRO A 166 -14.26 -12.73 -3.77
N ASN A 167 -14.19 -13.58 -2.76
CA ASN A 167 -13.11 -14.53 -2.46
C ASN A 167 -11.74 -13.91 -2.10
N GLU A 168 -11.57 -12.59 -2.18
CA GLU A 168 -10.34 -11.90 -1.80
C GLU A 168 -10.16 -11.91 -0.28
N VAL A 169 -8.90 -12.05 0.15
CA VAL A 169 -8.50 -11.97 1.56
C VAL A 169 -7.88 -10.61 1.82
N PHE A 170 -8.51 -9.83 2.69
CA PHE A 170 -7.92 -8.63 3.26
C PHE A 170 -6.87 -9.01 4.32
N SER A 171 -5.78 -8.24 4.37
CA SER A 171 -4.75 -8.33 5.41
C SER A 171 -4.45 -6.93 5.93
N PHE A 172 -4.67 -6.72 7.22
CA PHE A 172 -4.46 -5.42 7.85
C PHE A 172 -2.99 -4.99 7.73
N ASN A 173 -2.05 -5.90 7.96
CA ASN A 173 -0.63 -5.61 7.81
C ASN A 173 -0.22 -5.31 6.37
N LYS A 174 -0.75 -6.03 5.36
CA LYS A 174 -0.42 -5.71 3.96
C LYS A 174 -0.92 -4.32 3.55
N VAL A 175 -2.08 -3.90 4.04
CA VAL A 175 -2.70 -2.62 3.67
C VAL A 175 -2.09 -1.46 4.45
N VAL A 176 -1.91 -1.60 5.76
CA VAL A 176 -1.36 -0.53 6.61
C VAL A 176 0.17 -0.44 6.52
N GLY A 177 0.84 -1.56 6.25
CA GLY A 177 2.29 -1.67 6.15
C GLY A 177 3.03 -1.55 7.48
N GLU A 178 4.34 -1.37 7.41
CA GLU A 178 5.20 -1.10 8.58
C GLU A 178 4.81 0.20 9.32
N ARG A 179 4.85 0.16 10.66
CA ARG A 179 4.54 1.32 11.52
C ARG A 179 5.84 1.99 11.96
N SER A 180 6.47 2.72 11.05
CA SER A 180 7.77 3.38 11.27
C SER A 180 7.67 4.91 11.27
N GLY A 181 8.66 5.57 11.88
CA GLY A 181 8.76 7.03 11.89
C GLY A 181 8.87 7.63 10.47
N ALA A 182 9.55 6.94 9.56
CA ALA A 182 9.64 7.33 8.15
C ALA A 182 8.28 7.37 7.43
N LYS A 183 7.30 6.60 7.92
CA LYS A 183 5.91 6.60 7.46
C LYS A 183 5.01 7.54 8.27
N GLY A 184 5.59 8.36 9.14
CA GLY A 184 4.90 9.36 9.94
C GLY A 184 4.37 8.86 11.29
N TYR A 185 4.55 7.59 11.63
CA TYR A 185 4.06 7.08 12.92
C TYR A 185 4.86 7.66 14.09
N LYS A 186 4.15 8.08 15.13
CA LYS A 186 4.70 8.67 16.35
C LYS A 186 4.78 7.64 17.47
N ARG A 187 5.65 7.91 18.46
CA ARG A 187 5.67 7.15 19.71
C ARG A 187 4.41 7.46 20.53
N ALA A 188 3.79 6.42 21.06
CA ALA A 188 2.64 6.50 21.94
C ALA A 188 2.61 5.23 22.81
N PRO A 189 1.81 5.19 23.89
CA PRO A 189 1.68 3.99 24.71
C PRO A 189 1.25 2.77 23.88
N ILE A 190 1.96 1.66 24.06
CA ILE A 190 1.75 0.35 23.46
C ILE A 190 1.75 -0.73 24.54
N ILE A 191 1.25 -1.92 24.21
CA ILE A 191 1.35 -3.09 25.07
C ILE A 191 2.27 -4.10 24.39
N VAL A 192 3.40 -4.43 25.01
CA VAL A 192 4.37 -5.42 24.51
C VAL A 192 4.46 -6.56 25.49
N ARG A 193 4.13 -7.78 25.06
CA ARG A 193 4.16 -9.00 25.92
C ARG A 193 3.38 -8.87 27.23
N GLY A 194 2.34 -8.02 27.26
CA GLY A 194 1.56 -7.76 28.46
C GLY A 194 2.13 -6.65 29.35
N GLU A 195 3.18 -5.95 28.95
CA GLU A 195 3.66 -4.77 29.68
C GLU A 195 3.33 -3.50 28.92
N LEU A 196 2.97 -2.44 29.65
CA LEU A 196 2.77 -1.13 29.07
C LEU A 196 4.15 -0.52 28.78
N SER A 197 4.35 -0.06 27.54
CA SER A 197 5.58 0.57 27.10
C SER A 197 5.26 1.73 26.16
N GLU A 198 6.27 2.51 25.79
CA GLU A 198 6.14 3.48 24.70
C GLU A 198 6.82 2.96 23.45
N GLY A 199 6.10 2.96 22.33
CA GLY A 199 6.68 2.58 21.06
C GLY A 199 5.95 3.20 19.87
N VAL A 200 6.54 3.01 18.70
CA VAL A 200 6.02 3.59 17.46
C VAL A 200 4.71 2.88 17.08
N GLY A 201 3.67 3.66 16.77
CA GLY A 201 2.38 3.10 16.37
C GLY A 201 1.46 2.71 17.52
N GLY A 202 1.54 3.36 18.69
CA GLY A 202 0.47 3.25 19.69
C GLY A 202 -0.89 3.66 19.12
N GLY A 203 -1.92 2.84 19.39
CA GLY A 203 -3.30 3.02 18.89
C GLY A 203 -3.69 2.16 17.68
N ILE A 204 -2.75 1.49 17.01
CA ILE A 204 -3.01 0.76 15.76
C ILE A 204 -3.87 -0.50 15.97
N CYS A 205 -3.66 -1.21 17.08
CA CYS A 205 -4.51 -2.35 17.46
C CYS A 205 -5.97 -1.93 17.70
N GLN A 206 -6.24 -0.68 18.08
CA GLN A 206 -7.63 -0.19 18.21
C GLN A 206 -8.28 -0.04 16.82
N VAL A 207 -7.55 0.41 15.81
CA VAL A 207 -8.05 0.48 14.42
C VAL A 207 -8.35 -0.93 13.91
N SER A 208 -7.43 -1.88 14.10
CA SER A 208 -7.63 -3.29 13.75
C SER A 208 -8.83 -3.90 14.49
N SER A 209 -8.96 -3.66 15.79
CA SER A 209 -10.09 -4.15 16.59
C SER A 209 -11.42 -3.53 16.13
N THR A 210 -11.43 -2.24 15.76
CA THR A 210 -12.63 -1.58 15.23
C THR A 210 -13.05 -2.21 13.91
N LEU A 211 -12.09 -2.43 13.00
CA LEU A 211 -12.33 -3.12 11.73
C LEU A 211 -12.84 -4.56 11.96
N PHE A 212 -12.18 -5.32 12.83
CA PHE A 212 -12.59 -6.69 13.16
C PHE A 212 -14.05 -6.77 13.60
N ASN A 213 -14.48 -5.89 14.50
CA ASN A 213 -15.85 -5.92 14.97
C ASN A 213 -16.87 -5.52 13.89
N ALA A 214 -16.53 -4.58 13.01
CA ALA A 214 -17.38 -4.23 11.86
C ALA A 214 -17.49 -5.42 10.88
N VAL A 215 -16.36 -6.10 10.62
CA VAL A 215 -16.26 -7.27 9.75
C VAL A 215 -17.05 -8.47 10.29
N ASP A 216 -16.89 -8.78 11.58
CA ASP A 216 -17.63 -9.89 12.20
C ASP A 216 -19.13 -9.59 12.30
N ARG A 217 -19.51 -8.34 12.57
CA ARG A 217 -20.91 -7.90 12.51
C ARG A 217 -21.51 -8.09 11.12
N ALA A 218 -20.72 -7.85 10.06
CA ALA A 218 -21.12 -8.10 8.67
C ALA A 218 -21.07 -9.58 8.28
N GLY A 219 -20.76 -10.51 9.20
CA GLY A 219 -20.80 -11.96 8.96
C GLY A 219 -19.67 -12.52 8.09
N LEU A 220 -18.64 -11.71 7.83
CA LEU A 220 -17.49 -12.11 6.99
C LEU A 220 -16.69 -13.25 7.60
N LYS A 221 -15.95 -13.97 6.76
CA LYS A 221 -15.12 -15.10 7.22
C LYS A 221 -13.81 -14.58 7.79
N ILE A 222 -13.65 -14.68 9.11
CA ILE A 222 -12.38 -14.37 9.78
C ILE A 222 -11.38 -15.48 9.46
N ILE A 223 -10.23 -15.11 8.93
CA ILE A 223 -9.14 -16.03 8.56
C ILE A 223 -8.07 -16.06 9.64
N GLU A 224 -7.74 -14.89 10.19
CA GLU A 224 -6.67 -14.75 11.17
C GLU A 224 -7.06 -13.64 12.16
N ARG A 225 -7.02 -13.96 13.46
CA ARG A 225 -7.28 -13.02 14.55
C ARG A 225 -6.54 -13.48 15.81
N TYR A 226 -5.82 -12.57 16.43
CA TYR A 226 -5.21 -12.77 17.75
C TYR A 226 -5.78 -11.78 18.75
N SER A 227 -5.87 -12.21 20.00
CA SER A 227 -6.17 -11.34 21.14
C SER A 227 -4.89 -10.92 21.86
N HIS A 228 -4.92 -9.78 22.53
CA HIS A 228 -3.88 -9.36 23.46
C HIS A 228 -3.87 -10.30 24.66
N SER A 229 -2.70 -10.48 25.26
CA SER A 229 -2.55 -11.20 26.53
C SER A 229 -3.22 -10.48 27.70
N ARG A 230 -3.45 -9.16 27.59
CA ARG A 230 -4.13 -8.32 28.58
C ARG A 230 -5.39 -7.70 28.01
N ARG A 231 -6.37 -7.49 28.89
CA ARG A 231 -7.60 -6.78 28.54
C ARG A 231 -7.28 -5.38 28.04
N VAL A 232 -7.82 -5.04 26.88
CA VAL A 232 -7.79 -3.69 26.33
C VAL A 232 -9.11 -2.96 26.65
N PRO A 233 -9.06 -1.66 26.98
CA PRO A 233 -10.25 -0.96 27.48
C PRO A 233 -11.21 -0.47 26.38
N TYR A 234 -10.76 -0.41 25.12
CA TYR A 234 -11.53 0.15 24.00
C TYR A 234 -12.52 -0.83 23.34
N VAL A 235 -12.53 -2.11 23.74
CA VAL A 235 -13.49 -3.14 23.28
C VAL A 235 -13.81 -4.13 24.41
N PRO A 236 -14.97 -4.83 24.35
CA PRO A 236 -15.28 -5.90 25.30
C PRO A 236 -14.28 -7.06 25.26
N ALA A 237 -14.28 -7.91 26.28
CA ALA A 237 -13.41 -9.09 26.32
C ALA A 237 -13.65 -10.00 25.10
N GLY A 238 -12.56 -10.49 24.50
CA GLY A 238 -12.60 -11.32 23.30
C GLY A 238 -12.93 -10.57 22.00
N ARG A 239 -13.09 -9.24 22.04
CA ARG A 239 -13.45 -8.41 20.88
C ARG A 239 -12.29 -7.59 20.31
N ASP A 240 -11.07 -7.91 20.69
CA ASP A 240 -9.86 -7.27 20.20
C ASP A 240 -9.23 -8.01 19.02
N ALA A 241 -8.41 -7.32 18.24
CA ALA A 241 -7.62 -7.89 17.15
C ALA A 241 -6.22 -7.28 17.16
N THR A 242 -5.27 -7.97 17.76
CA THR A 242 -3.87 -7.56 17.87
C THR A 242 -3.17 -7.66 16.51
N VAL A 243 -2.37 -6.65 16.20
CA VAL A 243 -1.54 -6.63 14.99
C VAL A 243 -0.14 -6.13 15.32
N SER A 244 0.87 -6.71 14.67
CA SER A 244 2.26 -6.25 14.70
C SER A 244 2.88 -6.45 13.33
N TRP A 245 3.77 -5.53 12.92
CA TRP A 245 4.57 -5.74 11.72
C TRP A 245 5.48 -6.97 11.92
N TYR A 246 5.59 -7.83 10.91
CA TYR A 246 6.22 -9.17 10.97
C TYR A 246 5.65 -10.14 12.04
N GLY A 247 4.50 -9.84 12.63
CA GLY A 247 3.89 -10.66 13.68
C GLY A 247 2.40 -10.89 13.43
N PRO A 248 1.56 -10.88 14.48
CA PRO A 248 0.12 -11.05 14.36
C PRO A 248 -0.50 -10.15 13.28
N ASP A 249 -1.43 -10.70 12.52
CA ASP A 249 -2.24 -9.97 11.56
C ASP A 249 -3.73 -10.16 11.83
N PHE A 250 -4.53 -9.23 11.32
CA PHE A 250 -5.97 -9.41 11.21
C PHE A 250 -6.33 -9.60 9.74
N ARG A 251 -6.90 -10.77 9.43
CA ARG A 251 -7.28 -11.15 8.07
C ARG A 251 -8.69 -11.70 8.02
N PHE A 252 -9.39 -11.31 6.97
CA PHE A 252 -10.72 -11.81 6.68
C PHE A 252 -10.90 -12.00 5.17
N GLN A 253 -11.78 -12.91 4.79
CA GLN A 253 -12.14 -13.16 3.41
C GLN A 253 -13.53 -12.60 3.13
N ASN A 254 -13.68 -11.93 2.00
CA ASN A 254 -15.00 -11.66 1.46
C ASN A 254 -15.58 -12.96 0.89
N LYS A 255 -16.53 -13.55 1.62
CA LYS A 255 -17.23 -14.78 1.23
C LYS A 255 -18.50 -14.51 0.39
N TYR A 256 -18.82 -13.24 0.14
CA TYR A 256 -20.08 -12.83 -0.50
C TYR A 256 -19.94 -12.66 -2.01
N ASN A 257 -21.09 -12.52 -2.67
CA ASN A 257 -21.21 -12.35 -4.12
C ASN A 257 -20.87 -10.94 -4.62
N GLN A 258 -20.74 -9.96 -3.71
CA GLN A 258 -20.48 -8.55 -4.05
C GLN A 258 -19.20 -8.02 -3.39
N PRO A 259 -18.49 -7.07 -4.00
CA PRO A 259 -17.35 -6.40 -3.38
C PRO A 259 -17.76 -5.59 -2.14
N ILE A 260 -16.83 -5.45 -1.19
CA ILE A 260 -17.06 -4.75 0.08
C ILE A 260 -16.15 -3.53 0.15
N LEU A 261 -16.76 -2.37 0.33
CA LEU A 261 -16.07 -1.11 0.56
C LEU A 261 -15.85 -0.89 2.05
N ILE A 262 -14.60 -0.71 2.44
CA ILE A 262 -14.21 -0.30 3.79
C ILE A 262 -14.15 1.23 3.84
N ARG A 263 -14.91 1.81 4.77
CA ARG A 263 -14.85 3.23 5.13
C ARG A 263 -14.35 3.35 6.56
N ALA A 264 -13.27 4.08 6.76
CA ALA A 264 -12.60 4.20 8.05
C ALA A 264 -12.27 5.66 8.33
N LYS A 265 -12.89 6.22 9.37
CA LYS A 265 -12.76 7.64 9.69
C LYS A 265 -12.58 7.87 11.17
N ARG A 266 -11.88 8.97 11.48
CA ARG A 266 -11.82 9.53 12.82
C ARG A 266 -12.81 10.70 12.91
N TYR A 267 -13.67 10.68 13.91
CA TYR A 267 -14.53 11.82 14.26
C TYR A 267 -14.30 12.19 15.71
N GLY A 268 -13.71 13.37 15.95
CA GLY A 268 -13.31 13.80 17.29
C GLY A 268 -12.47 12.74 18.01
N ALA A 269 -12.98 12.27 19.14
CA ALA A 269 -12.38 11.25 20.01
C ALA A 269 -12.81 9.81 19.67
N SER A 270 -13.31 9.57 18.45
CA SER A 270 -13.81 8.27 18.00
C SER A 270 -13.21 7.80 16.69
N MET A 271 -13.07 6.49 16.56
CA MET A 271 -12.72 5.77 15.35
C MET A 271 -13.94 4.97 14.91
N ILE A 272 -14.39 5.18 13.68
CA ILE A 272 -15.50 4.46 13.08
C ILE A 272 -15.03 3.68 11.85
N VAL A 273 -15.45 2.43 11.77
CA VAL A 273 -15.38 1.64 10.55
C VAL A 273 -16.79 1.29 10.12
N THR A 274 -17.10 1.55 8.86
CA THR A 274 -18.33 1.09 8.20
C THR A 274 -17.96 0.25 6.98
N LEU A 275 -18.72 -0.82 6.76
CA LEU A 275 -18.61 -1.69 5.61
C LEU A 275 -19.85 -1.48 4.75
N HIS A 276 -19.63 -1.23 3.46
CA HIS A 276 -20.69 -1.04 2.48
C HIS A 276 -20.55 -2.05 1.36
N SER A 277 -21.67 -2.39 0.74
CA SER A 277 -21.70 -3.16 -0.50
C SER A 277 -22.90 -2.72 -1.36
N SER A 278 -23.14 -3.44 -2.45
CA SER A 278 -24.34 -3.25 -3.26
C SER A 278 -25.58 -3.73 -2.50
N ASP A 279 -26.72 -3.15 -2.84
CA ASP A 279 -28.06 -3.56 -2.43
C ASP A 279 -28.46 -4.99 -2.83
N VAL A 280 -27.77 -5.62 -3.79
CA VAL A 280 -27.99 -7.04 -4.18
C VAL A 280 -27.03 -8.01 -3.48
N ILE A 281 -26.36 -7.58 -2.42
CA ILE A 281 -25.51 -8.46 -1.61
C ILE A 281 -26.33 -9.45 -0.78
N ASN A 282 -25.92 -10.72 -0.79
CA ASN A 282 -26.48 -11.74 0.09
C ASN A 282 -25.59 -11.89 1.33
N TYR A 283 -26.01 -11.29 2.46
CA TYR A 283 -25.21 -11.27 3.70
C TYR A 283 -26.03 -11.61 4.93
N GLU A 284 -25.34 -12.09 5.96
CA GLU A 284 -25.94 -12.41 7.26
C GLU A 284 -25.28 -11.56 8.34
N MET A 285 -26.06 -10.72 9.01
CA MET A 285 -25.55 -9.94 10.14
C MET A 285 -25.42 -10.79 11.39
N LYS A 286 -24.34 -10.58 12.13
CA LYS A 286 -24.16 -11.13 13.47
C LYS A 286 -24.39 -10.06 14.53
N ASN A 287 -24.94 -10.49 15.67
CA ASN A 287 -24.96 -9.64 16.85
C ASN A 287 -23.55 -9.57 17.45
N VAL A 288 -23.02 -8.36 17.60
CA VAL A 288 -21.68 -8.10 18.15
C VAL A 288 -21.80 -7.10 19.31
N PRO A 289 -21.26 -7.41 20.50
CA PRO A 289 -21.26 -6.49 21.64
C PRO A 289 -20.71 -5.12 21.27
N ILE A 290 -21.34 -4.06 21.76
CA ILE A 290 -20.94 -2.68 21.46
C ILE A 290 -19.71 -2.30 22.31
N ALA A 291 -18.88 -1.39 21.80
CA ALA A 291 -17.77 -0.85 22.56
C ALA A 291 -18.25 -0.10 23.83
N PRO A 292 -17.43 -0.07 24.89
CA PRO A 292 -17.71 0.77 26.06
C PRO A 292 -17.85 2.24 25.66
N LYS A 293 -18.87 2.93 26.18
CA LYS A 293 -19.10 4.37 25.95
C LYS A 293 -18.19 5.28 26.77
N ARG A 294 -17.60 4.76 27.85
CA ARG A 294 -16.66 5.51 28.69
C ARG A 294 -15.32 5.59 27.97
N LEU A 295 -14.70 6.77 28.00
CA LEU A 295 -13.34 6.93 27.50
C LEU A 295 -12.41 6.00 28.30
N PRO A 296 -11.48 5.31 27.62
CA PRO A 296 -10.48 4.53 28.33
C PRO A 296 -9.60 5.48 29.16
N GLU A 297 -9.42 5.18 30.45
CA GLU A 297 -8.36 5.81 31.25
C GLU A 297 -7.02 5.51 30.58
N GLU A 298 -6.24 6.55 30.31
CA GLU A 298 -4.88 6.38 29.81
C GLU A 298 -3.97 6.05 30.98
N ILE A 299 -3.29 4.90 30.89
CA ILE A 299 -2.28 4.55 31.88
C ILE A 299 -1.04 5.41 31.57
N ASN A 300 -0.68 6.28 32.50
CA ASN A 300 0.48 7.15 32.37
C ASN A 300 1.76 6.35 32.61
N THR A 301 2.57 6.16 31.57
CA THR A 301 3.84 5.40 31.66
C THR A 301 4.90 6.06 32.55
N GLU A 302 4.72 7.33 32.94
CA GLU A 302 5.63 8.01 33.87
C GLU A 302 5.32 7.71 35.35
N GLU A 303 4.05 7.57 35.73
CA GLU A 303 3.65 7.29 37.12
C GLU A 303 3.92 5.83 37.55
N ASP A 304 3.77 4.88 36.62
CA ASP A 304 4.02 3.46 36.88
C ASP A 304 5.53 3.15 37.10
N ARG A 305 6.45 3.97 36.55
CA ARG A 305 7.89 3.83 36.86
C ARG A 305 8.23 4.18 38.31
N HIS A 306 7.41 5.00 38.96
CA HIS A 306 7.61 5.37 40.36
C HIS A 306 7.02 4.37 41.36
N HIS A 307 6.13 3.47 40.93
CA HIS A 307 5.54 2.44 41.78
C HIS A 307 6.37 1.15 41.86
N SER A 308 7.41 1.00 41.04
CA SER A 308 8.39 -0.10 41.11
C SER A 308 9.67 0.29 41.86
N ASN A 309 9.56 0.90 43.04
CA ASN A 309 10.72 1.15 43.92
C ASN A 309 10.67 0.19 45.14
N PRO A 310 11.56 -0.81 45.25
CA PRO A 310 11.58 -1.73 46.37
C PRO A 310 12.31 -1.05 47.55
N SER A 311 11.61 -0.17 48.24
CA SER A 311 12.07 0.39 49.52
C SER A 311 10.97 0.26 50.57
N ARG A 312 10.59 -0.98 50.88
CA ARG A 312 10.01 -1.31 52.18
C ARG A 312 10.91 -2.33 52.86
N LYS A 313 11.71 -1.82 53.79
CA LYS A 313 12.44 -2.58 54.81
C LYS A 313 11.50 -3.63 55.42
N GLY A 314 11.75 -4.90 55.12
CA GLY A 314 11.20 -6.01 55.90
C GLY A 314 11.80 -5.94 57.30
N LYS A 315 10.96 -5.71 58.31
CA LYS A 315 11.33 -5.92 59.71
C LYS A 315 11.68 -7.40 59.89
N ILE A 316 12.90 -7.65 60.35
CA ILE A 316 13.34 -8.96 60.83
C ILE A 316 12.53 -9.26 62.09
N VAL A 317 11.76 -10.34 62.07
CA VAL A 317 11.11 -10.91 63.26
C VAL A 317 12.03 -12.04 63.75
N PRO A 318 12.45 -12.08 65.02
CA PRO A 318 13.31 -13.15 65.53
C PRO A 318 12.50 -14.43 65.76
N PRO A 319 13.16 -15.62 65.71
CA PRO A 319 12.48 -16.89 65.91
C PRO A 319 12.16 -17.11 67.39
N HIS A 320 10.89 -17.36 67.70
CA HIS A 320 10.48 -17.92 68.98
C HIS A 320 10.70 -19.44 68.97
N ASN A 321 11.58 -19.89 69.84
CA ASN A 321 11.68 -21.28 70.27
C ASN A 321 10.38 -21.72 70.94
N LEU A 322 9.85 -22.88 70.58
CA LEU A 322 9.14 -23.74 71.51
C LEU A 322 9.59 -25.19 71.31
N VAL A 323 10.07 -25.70 72.43
CA VAL A 323 10.63 -27.02 72.72
C VAL A 323 9.50 -28.05 72.76
N GLY A 324 9.78 -29.24 72.26
CA GLY A 324 9.15 -30.47 72.71
C GLY A 324 10.09 -31.16 73.71
N ASP A 325 9.48 -31.63 74.80
CA ASP A 325 10.00 -32.25 76.03
C ASP A 325 10.52 -31.31 77.14
#